data_AF-A0A931LBU9-F1
#
_entry.id   AF-A0A931LBU9-F1
#
_cell.length_a   1.000
_cell.length_b   1.000
_cell.length_c   1.000
_cell.angle_alpha   90.00
_cell.angle_beta   90.00
_cell.angle_gamma   90.00
#
_symmetry.space_group_name_H-M   'P 1'
#
loop_
_entity.id
_entity.type
_entity.pdbx_description
1 polymer ?
#
loop_
_entity_poly.entity_id
_entity_poly.type
_entity_poly.pdbx_seq_one_letter_code
_entity_poly.pdbx_strand_id
1 'polypeptide(L)'
;MTTILCYGDSNTWGCPPYASMAQAPDRIPHHRRWPNTMAKAMPKPTWVVEEGLPGRTTAFDDPIEGQHKNGTHGIVTALESHAPMDLIIILLGTNDFKEQFGNSSFTSARGILTLIQAIKGHFALVAKGPEILIVTPPTITAAAEPAIWDGAHKRAEDHAYYIAQVAERTGCFHFDSNSVIQVGADGVHIDAAAHETLGRALAVEAAAILRMASTI
;
A
#
# COMPACT_ATOMS: atom_id res chain seq x y z
N MET A 1 7.49 -14.85 17.00
CA MET A 1 8.04 -14.06 15.89
C MET A 1 6.86 -13.31 15.29
N THR A 2 6.96 -12.01 15.06
CA THR A 2 5.86 -11.24 14.48
C THR A 2 5.86 -11.41 12.97
N THR A 3 4.71 -11.61 12.35
CA THR A 3 4.54 -11.67 10.90
C THR A 3 3.71 -10.49 10.40
N ILE A 4 4.25 -9.70 9.48
CA ILE A 4 3.57 -8.56 8.86
C ILE A 4 3.44 -8.78 7.36
N LEU A 5 2.22 -8.71 6.83
CA LEU A 5 1.95 -8.70 5.40
C LEU A 5 1.99 -7.26 4.87
N CYS A 6 2.86 -6.98 3.91
CA CYS A 6 2.92 -5.70 3.20
C CYS A 6 2.28 -5.86 1.82
N TYR A 7 1.00 -5.50 1.70
CA TYR A 7 0.20 -5.65 0.50
C TYR A 7 0.15 -4.32 -0.27
N GLY A 8 0.74 -4.27 -1.47
CA GLY A 8 0.79 -3.03 -2.22
C GLY A 8 1.12 -3.15 -3.70
N ASP A 9 1.47 -2.02 -4.30
CA ASP A 9 1.74 -1.88 -5.73
C ASP A 9 3.25 -1.86 -6.05
N SER A 10 3.67 -1.11 -7.08
CA SER A 10 5.07 -0.92 -7.46
C SER A 10 5.90 -0.26 -6.36
N ASN A 11 5.32 0.62 -5.55
CA ASN A 11 5.99 1.26 -4.41
C ASN A 11 6.19 0.29 -3.24
N THR A 12 5.47 -0.84 -3.20
CA THR A 12 5.79 -1.95 -2.27
C THR A 12 6.73 -2.95 -2.90
N TRP A 13 6.62 -3.19 -4.21
CA TRP A 13 7.56 -4.04 -4.95
C TRP A 13 9.00 -3.50 -4.94
N GLY A 14 9.16 -2.17 -4.92
CA GLY A 14 10.44 -1.46 -4.94
C GLY A 14 10.84 -0.98 -6.32
N CYS A 15 9.91 -0.38 -7.08
CA CYS A 15 10.21 0.22 -8.37
C CYS A 15 10.83 1.61 -8.13
N PRO A 16 12.06 1.88 -8.59
CA PRO A 16 12.65 3.20 -8.51
C PRO A 16 11.99 4.14 -9.53
N PRO A 17 12.05 5.47 -9.31
CA PRO A 17 11.66 6.43 -10.33
C PRO A 17 12.51 6.26 -11.59
N TYR A 18 11.87 6.17 -12.76
CA TYR A 18 12.57 6.00 -14.03
C TYR A 18 12.35 7.18 -14.98
N ALA A 19 13.37 7.50 -15.76
CA ALA A 19 13.31 8.60 -16.74
C ALA A 19 12.52 8.24 -18.01
N SER A 20 12.33 6.94 -18.28
CA SER A 20 11.62 6.46 -19.48
C SER A 20 10.90 5.14 -19.21
N MET A 21 9.65 5.07 -19.64
CA MET A 21 8.85 3.84 -19.59
C MET A 21 9.39 2.70 -20.48
N ALA A 22 10.27 3.00 -21.43
CA ALA A 22 10.88 1.99 -22.29
C ALA A 22 11.96 1.17 -21.55
N GLN A 23 12.34 1.58 -20.34
CA GLN A 23 13.30 0.84 -19.50
C GLN A 23 12.55 -0.14 -18.61
N ALA A 24 13.01 -1.40 -18.61
CA ALA A 24 12.58 -2.33 -17.57
C ALA A 24 12.99 -1.73 -16.21
N PRO A 25 12.07 -1.60 -15.25
CA PRO A 25 12.42 -1.02 -13.97
C PRO A 25 13.39 -1.96 -13.26
N ASP A 26 14.55 -1.43 -12.88
CA ASP A 26 15.40 -2.06 -11.87
C ASP A 26 14.56 -2.25 -10.59
N ARG A 27 14.90 -3.25 -9.79
CA ARG A 27 14.25 -3.42 -8.48
C ARG A 27 15.17 -2.88 -7.40
N ILE A 28 14.65 -1.98 -6.58
CA ILE A 28 15.37 -1.49 -5.39
C ILE A 28 15.82 -2.71 -4.57
N PRO A 29 17.11 -2.76 -4.17
CA PRO A 29 17.65 -3.90 -3.45
C PRO A 29 16.79 -4.26 -2.25
N HIS A 30 16.53 -5.56 -2.07
CA HIS A 30 15.66 -6.12 -1.04
C HIS A 30 15.79 -5.39 0.31
N HIS A 31 17.02 -5.26 0.79
CA HIS A 31 17.35 -4.70 2.10
C HIS A 31 17.09 -3.19 2.28
N ARG A 32 16.77 -2.46 1.20
CA ARG A 32 16.43 -1.02 1.19
C ARG A 32 14.96 -0.75 0.92
N ARG A 33 14.17 -1.73 0.47
CA ARG A 33 12.73 -1.57 0.29
C ARG A 33 12.08 -1.27 1.63
N TRP A 34 11.02 -0.46 1.61
CA TRP A 34 10.34 -0.02 2.83
C TRP A 34 9.89 -1.18 3.75
N PRO A 35 9.40 -2.33 3.24
CA PRO A 35 8.97 -3.43 4.11
C PRO A 35 10.15 -4.02 4.90
N ASN A 36 11.30 -4.18 4.25
CA ASN A 36 12.51 -4.71 4.88
C ASN A 36 13.23 -3.69 5.75
N THR A 37 13.17 -2.40 5.40
CA THR A 37 13.67 -1.34 6.28
C THR A 37 12.83 -1.27 7.55
N MET A 38 11.51 -1.39 7.42
CA MET A 38 10.60 -1.52 8.56
C MET A 38 10.98 -2.72 9.42
N ALA A 39 11.10 -3.92 8.85
CA ALA A 39 11.45 -5.15 9.57
C ALA A 39 12.72 -4.99 10.42
N LYS A 40 13.76 -4.35 9.87
CA LYS A 40 15.03 -4.09 10.57
C LYS A 40 14.90 -3.08 11.71
N ALA A 41 13.98 -2.13 11.59
CA ALA A 41 13.74 -1.09 12.58
C ALA A 41 12.75 -1.54 13.68
N MET A 42 12.11 -2.70 13.53
CA MET A 42 11.21 -3.25 14.54
C MET A 42 11.99 -3.64 15.83
N PRO A 43 11.38 -3.46 17.02
CA PRO A 43 12.04 -3.77 18.30
C PRO A 43 12.19 -5.26 18.58
N LYS A 44 11.46 -6.11 17.85
CA LYS A 44 11.50 -7.57 17.95
C LYS A 44 11.74 -8.16 16.55
N PRO A 45 12.29 -9.38 16.43
CA PRO A 45 12.39 -10.06 15.16
C PRO A 45 11.02 -10.15 14.48
N THR A 46 10.94 -9.54 13.30
CA THR A 46 9.73 -9.45 12.48
C THR A 46 10.01 -10.07 11.12
N TRP A 47 9.18 -11.04 10.77
CA TRP A 47 9.09 -11.58 9.42
C TRP A 47 8.14 -10.69 8.61
N VAL A 48 8.59 -10.27 7.43
CA VAL A 48 7.79 -9.46 6.52
C VAL A 48 7.53 -10.24 5.26
N VAL A 49 6.25 -10.29 4.87
CA VAL A 49 5.79 -10.86 3.61
C VAL A 49 5.58 -9.71 2.64
N GLU A 50 6.43 -9.62 1.61
CA GLU A 50 6.38 -8.57 0.60
C GLU A 50 5.48 -8.94 -0.58
N GLU A 51 4.20 -8.60 -0.47
CA GLU A 51 3.20 -8.77 -1.54
C GLU A 51 3.03 -7.47 -2.33
N GLY A 52 4.11 -7.00 -2.98
CA GLY A 52 4.09 -5.86 -3.89
C GLY A 52 3.91 -6.29 -5.34
N LEU A 53 2.89 -5.78 -6.03
CA LEU A 53 2.62 -6.07 -7.45
C LEU A 53 2.50 -4.77 -8.25
N PRO A 54 3.46 -4.43 -9.12
CA PRO A 54 3.36 -3.26 -9.97
C PRO A 54 2.02 -3.19 -10.72
N GLY A 55 1.39 -2.03 -10.74
CA GLY A 55 0.09 -1.81 -11.37
C GLY A 55 -1.13 -2.23 -10.55
N ARG A 56 -0.96 -2.85 -9.37
CA ARG A 56 -2.09 -3.28 -8.52
C ARG A 56 -2.98 -2.09 -8.14
N THR A 57 -4.27 -2.23 -8.37
CA THR A 57 -5.34 -1.31 -7.95
C THR A 57 -5.91 -1.78 -6.61
N THR A 58 -6.75 -0.96 -5.98
CA THR A 58 -7.43 -1.40 -4.76
C THR A 58 -8.46 -2.50 -5.06
N ALA A 59 -9.40 -2.23 -5.95
CA ALA A 59 -10.57 -3.07 -6.21
C ALA A 59 -11.05 -3.04 -7.67
N PHE A 60 -10.21 -2.56 -8.59
CA PHE A 60 -10.58 -2.30 -9.98
C PHE A 60 -9.86 -3.26 -10.93
N ASP A 61 -10.63 -3.98 -11.74
CA ASP A 61 -10.06 -4.75 -12.84
C ASP A 61 -9.43 -3.82 -13.86
N ASP A 62 -8.13 -3.95 -14.10
CA ASP A 62 -7.44 -3.17 -15.11
C ASP A 62 -7.76 -3.73 -16.50
N PRO A 63 -8.45 -2.98 -17.39
CA PRO A 63 -8.81 -3.47 -18.71
C PRO A 63 -7.62 -3.57 -19.67
N ILE A 64 -6.48 -2.98 -19.31
CA ILE A 64 -5.27 -2.93 -20.15
C ILE A 64 -4.21 -3.90 -19.59
N GLU A 65 -3.91 -3.81 -18.28
CA GLU A 65 -2.90 -4.65 -17.65
C GLU A 65 -3.44 -6.00 -17.14
N GLY A 66 -4.76 -6.14 -17.04
CA GLY A 66 -5.46 -7.38 -16.71
C GLY A 66 -6.11 -7.40 -15.32
N GLN A 67 -7.14 -8.22 -15.18
CA GLN A 67 -7.96 -8.36 -13.96
C GLN A 67 -7.15 -8.81 -12.72
N HIS A 68 -5.98 -9.42 -12.91
CA HIS A 68 -5.09 -9.81 -11.81
C HIS A 68 -4.48 -8.61 -11.07
N LYS A 69 -4.61 -7.38 -11.61
CA LYS A 69 -4.23 -6.14 -10.92
C LYS A 69 -5.23 -5.73 -9.85
N ASN A 70 -6.44 -6.26 -9.87
CA ASN A 70 -7.41 -6.00 -8.82
C ASN A 70 -6.94 -6.61 -7.49
N GLY A 71 -6.65 -5.77 -6.49
CA GLY A 71 -6.17 -6.24 -5.20
C GLY A 71 -7.12 -7.24 -4.52
N THR A 72 -8.42 -7.14 -4.76
CA THR A 72 -9.40 -8.06 -4.15
C THR A 72 -9.26 -9.49 -4.68
N HIS A 73 -8.73 -9.69 -5.89
CA HIS A 73 -8.51 -11.02 -6.46
C HIS A 73 -7.32 -11.75 -5.82
N GLY A 74 -6.34 -11.01 -5.29
CA GLY A 74 -5.12 -11.59 -4.72
C GLY A 74 -5.09 -11.65 -3.19
N ILE A 75 -5.90 -10.83 -2.50
CA ILE A 75 -5.75 -10.64 -1.06
C ILE A 75 -6.01 -11.94 -0.27
N VAL A 76 -7.10 -12.66 -0.55
CA VAL A 76 -7.42 -13.90 0.20
C VAL A 76 -6.35 -14.96 0.00
N THR A 77 -5.87 -15.15 -1.24
CA THR A 77 -4.77 -16.07 -1.53
C THR A 77 -3.50 -15.71 -0.75
N ALA A 78 -3.16 -14.42 -0.66
CA ALA A 78 -2.02 -13.95 0.14
C ALA A 78 -2.24 -14.19 1.64
N LEU A 79 -3.46 -13.98 2.14
CA LEU A 79 -3.79 -14.26 3.55
C LEU A 79 -3.59 -15.74 3.88
N GLU A 80 -4.16 -16.64 3.07
CA GLU A 80 -4.11 -18.08 3.32
C GLU A 80 -2.70 -18.67 3.11
N SER A 81 -1.97 -18.20 2.09
CA SER A 81 -0.63 -18.72 1.77
C SER A 81 0.43 -18.35 2.81
N HIS A 82 0.22 -17.24 3.53
CA HIS A 82 1.20 -16.68 4.45
C HIS A 82 0.72 -16.61 5.91
N ALA A 83 -0.42 -17.21 6.21
CA ALA A 83 -0.93 -17.30 7.57
C ALA A 83 0.03 -18.09 8.49
N PRO A 84 0.07 -17.79 9.80
CA PRO A 84 -0.61 -16.68 10.48
C PRO A 84 0.14 -15.34 10.35
N MET A 85 -0.60 -14.23 10.40
CA MET A 85 -0.05 -12.87 10.42
C MET A 85 -0.68 -12.03 11.53
N ASP A 86 0.10 -11.10 12.08
CA ASP A 86 -0.30 -10.24 13.18
C ASP A 86 -0.80 -8.86 12.69
N LEU A 87 -0.26 -8.38 11.57
CA LEU A 87 -0.59 -7.08 10.98
C LEU A 87 -0.58 -7.17 9.45
N ILE A 88 -1.56 -6.52 8.82
CA ILE A 88 -1.61 -6.28 7.38
C ILE A 88 -1.43 -4.79 7.15
N ILE A 89 -0.44 -4.42 6.34
CA ILE A 89 -0.20 -3.06 5.88
C ILE A 89 -0.62 -2.96 4.43
N ILE A 90 -1.59 -2.09 4.13
CA ILE A 90 -2.09 -1.85 2.76
C ILE A 90 -1.56 -0.50 2.28
N LEU A 91 -0.74 -0.51 1.24
CA LEU A 91 -0.28 0.69 0.53
C LEU A 91 -0.73 0.56 -0.94
N LEU A 92 -1.94 1.05 -1.22
CA LEU A 92 -2.61 0.98 -2.52
C LEU A 92 -3.44 2.23 -2.76
N GLY A 93 -3.83 2.42 -4.02
CA GLY A 93 -4.69 3.53 -4.49
C GLY A 93 -4.01 4.41 -5.53
N THR A 94 -2.69 4.32 -5.71
CA THR A 94 -1.96 5.03 -6.78
C THR A 94 -2.56 4.69 -8.14
N ASN A 95 -2.62 3.40 -8.50
CA ASN A 95 -3.05 2.93 -9.82
C ASN A 95 -4.54 3.14 -10.11
N ASP A 96 -5.36 3.41 -9.10
CA ASP A 96 -6.77 3.72 -9.31
C ASP A 96 -6.95 5.03 -10.09
N PHE A 97 -5.94 5.90 -10.08
CA PHE A 97 -5.95 7.20 -10.76
C PHE A 97 -5.43 7.15 -12.20
N LYS A 98 -5.08 5.98 -12.75
CA LYS A 98 -4.82 5.88 -14.20
C LYS A 98 -6.02 6.41 -14.98
N GLU A 99 -5.76 7.07 -16.09
CA GLU A 99 -6.74 7.74 -16.94
C GLU A 99 -7.92 6.83 -17.28
N GLN A 100 -7.63 5.58 -17.65
CA GLN A 100 -8.62 4.59 -18.07
C GLN A 100 -9.71 4.28 -17.01
N PHE A 101 -9.46 4.58 -15.73
CA PHE A 101 -10.44 4.37 -14.67
C PHE A 101 -11.30 5.59 -14.39
N GLY A 102 -10.78 6.80 -14.64
CA GLY A 102 -11.48 8.06 -14.35
C GLY A 102 -11.90 8.25 -12.88
N ASN A 103 -11.29 7.51 -11.93
CA ASN A 103 -11.71 7.50 -10.53
C ASN A 103 -11.38 8.81 -9.80
N SER A 104 -12.25 9.20 -8.87
CA SER A 104 -11.99 10.24 -7.87
C SER A 104 -11.32 9.66 -6.61
N SER A 105 -10.78 10.54 -5.76
CA SER A 105 -10.27 10.16 -4.43
C SER A 105 -11.29 9.39 -3.59
N PHE A 106 -12.56 9.78 -3.64
CA PHE A 106 -13.64 9.07 -2.96
C PHE A 106 -13.83 7.65 -3.50
N THR A 107 -13.80 7.49 -4.83
CA THR A 107 -13.96 6.17 -5.47
C THR A 107 -12.78 5.24 -5.15
N SER A 108 -11.53 5.75 -5.18
CA SER A 108 -10.36 4.96 -4.80
C SER A 108 -10.40 4.53 -3.32
N ALA A 109 -10.76 5.44 -2.41
CA ALA A 109 -10.93 5.10 -1.00
C ALA A 109 -12.03 4.03 -0.77
N ARG A 110 -13.11 4.03 -1.56
CA ARG A 110 -14.11 2.95 -1.51
C ARG A 110 -13.55 1.60 -1.99
N GLY A 111 -12.59 1.60 -2.90
CA GLY A 111 -11.89 0.38 -3.26
C GLY A 111 -11.01 -0.16 -2.10
N ILE A 112 -10.39 0.71 -1.30
CA ILE A 112 -9.76 0.31 -0.03
C ILE A 112 -10.80 -0.30 0.93
N LEU A 113 -11.99 0.28 1.05
CA LEU A 113 -13.07 -0.31 1.86
C LEU A 113 -13.42 -1.73 1.40
N THR A 114 -13.49 -1.99 0.09
CA THR A 114 -13.73 -3.34 -0.44
C THR A 114 -12.63 -4.32 -0.03
N LEU A 115 -11.35 -3.92 -0.08
CA LEU A 115 -10.24 -4.75 0.41
C LEU A 115 -10.38 -5.07 1.90
N ILE A 116 -10.67 -4.07 2.73
CA ILE A 116 -10.87 -4.25 4.17
C ILE A 116 -12.02 -5.21 4.45
N GLN A 117 -13.12 -5.09 3.72
CA GLN A 117 -14.27 -5.99 3.85
C GLN A 117 -13.90 -7.43 3.47
N ALA A 118 -13.11 -7.63 2.42
CA ALA A 118 -12.61 -8.96 2.04
C ALA A 118 -11.74 -9.56 3.16
N ILE A 119 -10.81 -8.78 3.71
CA ILE A 119 -9.91 -9.22 4.80
C ILE A 119 -10.73 -9.55 6.06
N LYS A 120 -11.56 -8.62 6.53
CA LYS A 120 -12.35 -8.82 7.75
C LYS A 120 -13.39 -9.94 7.59
N GLY A 121 -13.97 -10.08 6.41
CA GLY A 121 -14.88 -11.18 6.07
C GLY A 121 -14.19 -12.54 6.15
N HIS A 122 -12.94 -12.65 5.67
CA HIS A 122 -12.15 -13.88 5.77
C HIS A 122 -11.91 -14.30 7.24
N PHE A 123 -11.71 -13.34 8.14
CA PHE A 123 -11.49 -13.58 9.56
C PHE A 123 -12.77 -13.50 10.43
N ALA A 124 -13.97 -13.46 9.85
CA ALA A 124 -15.21 -13.20 10.60
C ALA A 124 -15.57 -14.26 11.66
N LEU A 125 -15.06 -15.49 11.52
CA LEU A 125 -15.33 -16.60 12.46
C LEU A 125 -14.16 -16.89 13.42
N VAL A 126 -13.04 -16.17 13.32
CA VAL A 126 -11.91 -16.34 14.24
C VAL A 126 -12.01 -15.34 15.39
N ALA A 127 -11.56 -15.77 16.58
CA ALA A 127 -11.62 -14.93 17.77
C ALA A 127 -10.77 -13.65 17.66
N LYS A 128 -9.67 -13.70 16.90
CA LYS A 128 -8.78 -12.57 16.66
C LYS A 128 -8.12 -12.71 15.28
N GLY A 129 -8.43 -11.76 14.40
CA GLY A 129 -7.72 -11.59 13.13
C GLY A 129 -6.51 -10.66 13.27
N PRO A 130 -5.71 -10.48 12.21
CA PRO A 130 -4.65 -9.49 12.17
C PRO A 130 -5.21 -8.06 12.28
N GLU A 131 -4.41 -7.17 12.85
CA GLU A 131 -4.66 -5.73 12.74
C GLU A 131 -4.47 -5.27 11.29
N ILE A 132 -5.07 -4.12 10.94
CA ILE A 132 -4.97 -3.55 9.59
C ILE A 132 -4.50 -2.09 9.69
N LEU A 133 -3.38 -1.79 9.06
CA LEU A 133 -2.86 -0.44 8.86
C LEU A 133 -2.99 -0.05 7.39
N ILE A 134 -3.70 1.03 7.12
CA ILE A 134 -3.86 1.59 5.78
C ILE A 134 -2.87 2.74 5.64
N VAL A 135 -2.04 2.70 4.60
CA VAL A 135 -1.07 3.74 4.29
C VAL A 135 -1.57 4.51 3.07
N THR A 136 -1.83 5.81 3.23
CA THR A 136 -2.10 6.66 2.07
C THR A 136 -0.86 6.71 1.20
N PRO A 137 -0.94 6.36 -0.10
CA PRO A 137 0.20 6.47 -1.01
C PRO A 137 0.68 7.92 -1.14
N PRO A 138 1.98 8.14 -1.42
CA PRO A 138 2.49 9.47 -1.68
C PRO A 138 1.79 10.07 -2.91
N THR A 139 1.46 11.35 -2.85
CA THR A 139 0.63 12.03 -3.84
C THR A 139 1.30 12.06 -5.22
N ILE A 140 0.57 11.61 -6.24
CA ILE A 140 0.98 11.69 -7.64
C ILE A 140 1.17 13.17 -8.01
N THR A 141 2.28 13.49 -8.69
CA THR A 141 2.55 14.87 -9.12
C THR A 141 2.28 15.07 -10.61
N ALA A 142 2.29 16.34 -11.05
CA ALA A 142 2.16 16.70 -12.46
C ALA A 142 3.33 16.22 -13.35
N ALA A 143 4.39 15.65 -12.76
CA ALA A 143 5.49 15.02 -13.50
C ALA A 143 5.14 13.62 -14.05
N ALA A 144 4.06 13.02 -13.57
CA ALA A 144 3.61 11.71 -14.03
C ALA A 144 3.24 11.72 -15.52
N GLU A 145 3.60 10.63 -16.23
CA GLU A 145 3.38 10.47 -17.68
C GLU A 145 1.90 10.76 -18.03
N PRO A 146 1.61 11.87 -18.74
CA PRO A 146 0.23 12.28 -19.02
C PRO A 146 -0.57 11.23 -19.77
N ALA A 147 0.06 10.42 -20.63
CA ALA A 147 -0.63 9.36 -21.35
C ALA A 147 -1.24 8.27 -20.44
N ILE A 148 -0.74 8.11 -19.21
CA ILE A 148 -1.28 7.17 -18.22
C ILE A 148 -2.03 7.91 -17.12
N TRP A 149 -1.54 9.07 -16.69
CA TRP A 149 -1.92 9.73 -15.46
C TRP A 149 -2.60 11.08 -15.68
N ASP A 150 -3.20 11.31 -16.85
CA ASP A 150 -3.82 12.59 -17.18
C ASP A 150 -4.78 13.06 -16.06
N GLY A 151 -4.52 14.24 -15.50
CA GLY A 151 -5.26 14.81 -14.38
C GLY A 151 -5.21 14.06 -13.04
N ALA A 152 -4.43 12.99 -12.90
CA ALA A 152 -4.37 12.15 -11.70
C ALA A 152 -4.01 12.93 -10.44
N HIS A 153 -3.00 13.82 -10.51
CA HIS A 153 -2.58 14.67 -9.39
C HIS A 153 -3.71 15.52 -8.81
N LYS A 154 -4.68 15.96 -9.64
CA LYS A 154 -5.87 16.68 -9.18
C LYS A 154 -6.91 15.73 -8.60
N ARG A 155 -7.15 14.59 -9.28
CA ARG A 155 -8.13 13.59 -8.80
C ARG A 155 -7.72 12.98 -7.45
N ALA A 156 -6.42 12.93 -7.15
CA ALA A 156 -5.84 12.38 -5.93
C ALA A 156 -5.67 13.40 -4.78
N GLU A 157 -6.03 14.67 -4.96
CA GLU A 157 -5.78 15.75 -3.98
C GLU A 157 -6.39 15.45 -2.59
N ASP A 158 -7.62 14.92 -2.56
CA ASP A 158 -8.34 14.57 -1.32
C ASP A 158 -8.15 13.11 -0.88
N HIS A 159 -7.19 12.38 -1.45
CA HIS A 159 -7.09 10.94 -1.24
C HIS A 159 -6.77 10.56 0.22
N ALA A 160 -5.87 11.30 0.86
CA ALA A 160 -5.55 11.13 2.29
C ALA A 160 -6.78 11.30 3.18
N TYR A 161 -7.59 12.33 2.90
CA TYR A 161 -8.80 12.63 3.64
C TYR A 161 -9.82 11.50 3.56
N TYR A 162 -10.10 10.98 2.36
CA TYR A 162 -11.08 9.91 2.20
C TYR A 162 -10.58 8.55 2.73
N ILE A 163 -9.28 8.25 2.60
CA ILE A 163 -8.70 7.04 3.22
C ILE A 163 -8.83 7.10 4.75
N ALA A 164 -8.53 8.25 5.37
CA ALA A 164 -8.65 8.41 6.82
C ALA A 164 -10.08 8.13 7.30
N GLN A 165 -11.10 8.62 6.57
CA GLN A 165 -12.50 8.31 6.89
C GLN A 165 -12.84 6.83 6.76
N VAL A 166 -12.30 6.15 5.74
CA VAL A 166 -12.51 4.71 5.59
C VAL A 166 -11.89 3.97 6.77
N ALA A 167 -10.65 4.29 7.13
CA ALA A 167 -9.94 3.68 8.24
C ALA A 167 -10.72 3.83 9.56
N GLU A 168 -11.15 5.05 9.89
CA GLU A 168 -11.96 5.36 11.08
C GLU A 168 -13.25 4.53 11.12
N ARG A 169 -14.02 4.54 10.03
CA ARG A 169 -15.33 3.83 9.96
C ARG A 169 -15.19 2.33 10.01
N THR A 170 -14.06 1.79 9.58
CA THR A 170 -13.79 0.36 9.65
C THR A 170 -13.06 -0.04 10.94
N GLY A 171 -12.65 0.89 11.80
CA GLY A 171 -11.81 0.58 12.96
C GLY A 171 -10.46 -0.01 12.55
N CYS A 172 -9.85 0.57 11.51
CA CYS A 172 -8.49 0.25 11.05
C CYS A 172 -7.56 1.43 11.37
N PHE A 173 -6.26 1.16 11.44
CA PHE A 173 -5.26 2.21 11.61
C PHE A 173 -4.98 2.91 10.28
N HIS A 174 -4.53 4.16 10.35
CA HIS A 174 -4.19 4.98 9.19
C HIS A 174 -2.85 5.69 9.39
N PHE A 175 -2.04 5.74 8.33
CA PHE A 175 -0.84 6.56 8.26
C PHE A 175 -0.76 7.27 6.91
N ASP A 176 -0.60 8.59 6.92
CA ASP A 176 -0.39 9.36 5.69
C ASP A 176 1.10 9.45 5.36
N SER A 177 1.54 8.74 4.30
CA SER A 177 2.94 8.75 3.90
C SER A 177 3.43 10.11 3.39
N ASN A 178 2.52 10.99 2.96
CA ASN A 178 2.87 12.36 2.54
C ASN A 178 3.48 13.20 3.66
N SER A 179 3.28 12.81 4.92
CA SER A 179 3.90 13.45 6.09
C SER A 179 5.41 13.22 6.19
N VAL A 180 5.95 12.21 5.49
CA VAL A 180 7.36 11.80 5.63
C VAL A 180 8.10 11.62 4.31
N ILE A 181 7.40 11.40 3.19
CA ILE A 181 7.99 11.15 1.89
C ILE A 181 7.22 11.83 0.75
N GLN A 182 7.86 11.94 -0.40
CA GLN A 182 7.27 12.38 -1.66
C GLN A 182 7.73 11.46 -2.79
N VAL A 183 6.98 11.44 -3.89
CA VAL A 183 7.38 10.75 -5.13
C VAL A 183 8.60 11.42 -5.78
N GLY A 184 9.36 10.64 -6.53
CA GLY A 184 10.55 11.07 -7.26
C GLY A 184 10.24 11.70 -8.62
N ALA A 185 11.24 11.66 -9.51
CA ALA A 185 11.24 12.41 -10.76
C ALA A 185 10.15 12.01 -11.76
N ASP A 186 9.62 10.79 -11.69
CA ASP A 186 8.54 10.31 -12.56
C ASP A 186 7.13 10.63 -12.02
N GLY A 187 7.06 11.31 -10.87
CA GLY A 187 5.80 11.72 -10.26
C GLY A 187 4.93 10.60 -9.69
N VAL A 188 5.41 9.36 -9.60
CA VAL A 188 4.63 8.20 -9.12
C VAL A 188 5.41 7.33 -8.13
N HIS A 189 6.67 7.03 -8.42
CA HIS A 189 7.46 6.11 -7.62
C HIS A 189 8.26 6.83 -6.55
N ILE A 190 8.56 6.14 -5.45
CA ILE A 190 9.46 6.64 -4.40
C ILE A 190 10.87 6.11 -4.60
N ASP A 191 11.87 6.95 -4.36
CA ASP A 191 13.27 6.52 -4.46
C ASP A 191 13.72 5.68 -3.25
N ALA A 192 14.94 5.17 -3.30
CA ALA A 192 15.47 4.32 -2.23
C ALA A 192 15.60 5.04 -0.87
N ALA A 193 15.81 6.36 -0.85
CA ALA A 193 15.88 7.13 0.39
C ALA A 193 14.49 7.34 1.01
N ALA A 194 13.48 7.58 0.16
CA ALA A 194 12.08 7.64 0.55
C ALA A 194 11.59 6.26 1.05
N HIS A 195 11.96 5.15 0.40
CA HIS A 195 11.69 3.81 0.92
C HIS A 195 12.24 3.57 2.33
N GLU A 196 13.47 4.00 2.59
CA GLU A 196 14.07 3.86 3.92
C GLU A 196 13.36 4.72 4.97
N THR A 197 13.00 5.95 4.59
CA THR A 197 12.28 6.89 5.46
C THR A 197 10.88 6.36 5.81
N LEU A 198 10.14 5.89 4.81
CA LEU A 198 8.84 5.25 4.99
C LEU A 198 8.95 4.02 5.88
N GLY A 199 9.92 3.14 5.63
CA GLY A 199 10.11 1.93 6.41
C GLY A 199 10.36 2.22 7.89
N ARG A 200 11.19 3.23 8.19
CA ARG A 200 11.42 3.67 9.59
C ARG A 200 10.17 4.25 10.24
N ALA A 201 9.39 5.05 9.53
CA ALA A 201 8.14 5.60 10.04
C ALA A 201 7.12 4.48 10.33
N LEU A 202 6.93 3.56 9.38
CA LEU A 202 6.00 2.45 9.54
C LEU A 202 6.43 1.46 10.63
N ALA A 203 7.72 1.35 10.95
CA ALA A 203 8.16 0.53 12.08
C ALA A 203 7.67 1.08 13.43
N VAL A 204 7.61 2.41 13.57
CA VAL A 204 7.07 3.07 14.77
C VAL A 204 5.58 2.76 14.90
N GLU A 205 4.82 2.97 13.83
CA GLU A 205 3.38 2.71 13.80
C GLU A 205 3.06 1.22 14.05
N ALA A 206 3.71 0.32 13.31
CA ALA A 206 3.50 -1.12 13.46
C ALA A 206 3.83 -1.60 14.89
N ALA A 207 4.92 -1.11 15.48
CA ALA A 207 5.28 -1.45 16.86
C ALA A 207 4.25 -0.91 17.88
N ALA A 208 3.67 0.27 17.66
CA ALA A 208 2.60 0.80 18.49
C ALA A 208 1.33 -0.06 18.41
N ILE A 209 0.87 -0.34 17.20
CA ILE A 209 -0.32 -1.15 16.92
C ILE A 209 -0.21 -2.54 17.58
N LEU A 210 0.91 -3.24 17.35
CA LEU A 210 1.11 -4.59 17.86
C LEU A 210 1.21 -4.65 19.40
N ARG A 211 1.71 -3.58 20.05
CA ARG A 211 1.69 -3.48 21.52
C ARG A 211 0.27 -3.32 22.05
N MET A 212 -0.55 -2.48 21.41
CA MET A 212 -1.96 -2.31 21.79
C MET A 212 -2.72 -3.63 21.65
N ALA A 213 -2.52 -4.34 20.53
CA ALA A 213 -3.17 -5.63 20.30
C ALA A 213 -2.74 -6.72 21.29
N SER A 214 -1.53 -6.67 21.86
CA SER A 214 -1.04 -7.65 22.84
C SER A 214 -1.60 -7.45 24.26
N THR A 215 -2.26 -6.32 24.53
CA THR A 215 -2.74 -5.93 25.87
C THR A 215 -4.23 -6.26 26.08
N ILE A 216 -4.88 -6.83 25.05
CA ILE A 216 -6.29 -7.26 25.01
C ILE A 216 -6.32 -8.78 24.80
#